data_AF-A0A918MID4-F1
#
_entry.id   AF-A0A918MID4-F1
#
_cell.length_a   1.000
_cell.length_b   1.000
_cell.length_c   1.000
_cell.angle_alpha   90.00
_cell.angle_beta   90.00
_cell.angle_gamma   90.00
#
_symmetry.space_group_name_H-M   'P 1'
#
loop_
_entity.id
_entity.type
_entity.pdbx_description
1 polymer ?
#
loop_
_entity_poly.entity_id
_entity_poly.type
_entity_poly.pdbx_seq_one_letter_code
_entity_poly.pdbx_strand_id
1 'polypeptide(L)'
;MGIFSFLKAGAGASAAAPMRVEPPVVASAAPVESESQWRGFTPVGGVSKAGVRVDERAALSLPATLQALRVISGVFAMAPLHLYSRSSVGRQRMDGVPAEVLLASRPNGFQTPFDLFELLMADLLLAGNFYAYVSRNMRGDPVALTRLEPQTVLVAKFFDRAEGTILFYDATLPDGSRERFPARDIWHVRGMSRDGLVGLNPVQYSREALGGAIATADHSNRFWNKGGRPSTVLTTTQKVSPEDKMRIRSDWDRIHSGPDGSAIAVLDQDLKSAFLTHNLKDSQFLETRQFQVVDLARIWGVPPHLIFELSKATFSNIEHQSLEFLTYHLGPHFTRVAQAATRQFAPEGMYFEHVTDALVRGDLKSRMEAYWLQRQMGIVNANELRRRENENNIPGEAGTEYWRPSNMALAGRPMPEPQELQQSREDADNAE
;
A
#
# COMPACT_ATOMS: atom_id res chain seq x y z
N MET A 1 21.05 -20.95 -56.38
CA MET A 1 21.26 -22.04 -55.40
C MET A 1 22.10 -21.45 -54.26
N GLY A 2 21.65 -21.01 -53.10
CA GLY A 2 20.35 -20.91 -52.44
C GLY A 2 20.69 -20.61 -50.95
N ILE A 3 20.19 -19.50 -50.42
CA ILE A 3 20.62 -18.83 -49.16
C ILE A 3 20.01 -19.52 -47.91
N PHE A 4 19.79 -20.84 -47.94
CA PHE A 4 18.99 -21.57 -46.94
C PHE A 4 19.59 -22.90 -46.47
N SER A 5 20.91 -22.98 -46.24
CA SER A 5 21.55 -24.19 -45.70
C SER A 5 21.81 -24.19 -44.19
N PHE A 6 21.27 -23.24 -43.41
CA PHE A 6 21.56 -23.11 -41.97
C PHE A 6 20.47 -23.62 -41.00
N LEU A 7 19.36 -24.19 -41.47
CA LEU A 7 18.32 -24.74 -40.59
C LEU A 7 18.36 -26.27 -40.55
N LYS A 8 19.39 -26.80 -39.87
CA LYS A 8 19.36 -28.15 -39.29
C LYS A 8 20.23 -28.20 -38.02
N ALA A 9 19.63 -27.87 -36.89
CA ALA A 9 20.03 -28.28 -35.55
C ALA A 9 18.69 -28.41 -34.79
N GLY A 10 18.23 -29.62 -34.46
CA GLY A 10 18.86 -30.48 -33.48
C GLY A 10 18.09 -30.29 -32.18
N ALA A 11 17.10 -31.15 -31.92
CA ALA A 11 16.37 -31.19 -30.67
C ALA A 11 17.34 -31.55 -29.54
N GLY A 12 17.85 -30.52 -28.86
CA GLY A 12 18.72 -30.63 -27.70
C GLY A 12 17.89 -30.50 -26.42
N ALA A 13 18.04 -31.47 -25.52
CA ALA A 13 17.40 -31.51 -24.22
C ALA A 13 17.58 -30.20 -23.43
N SER A 14 16.52 -29.78 -22.74
CA SER A 14 16.52 -28.68 -21.78
C SER A 14 17.54 -28.99 -20.67
N ALA A 15 18.68 -28.31 -20.71
CA ALA A 15 19.63 -28.31 -19.61
C ALA A 15 19.05 -27.43 -18.49
N ALA A 16 18.95 -27.98 -17.28
CA ALA A 16 18.57 -27.23 -16.09
C ALA A 16 19.53 -26.04 -15.90
N ALA A 17 18.99 -24.85 -15.66
CA ALA A 17 19.76 -23.64 -15.48
C ALA A 17 20.76 -23.80 -14.30
N PRO A 18 22.01 -23.32 -14.44
CA PRO A 18 23.00 -23.42 -13.37
C PRO A 18 22.56 -22.61 -12.14
N MET A 19 22.68 -23.22 -10.96
CA MET A 19 22.39 -22.60 -9.68
C MET A 19 23.31 -21.38 -9.49
N ARG A 20 22.73 -20.19 -9.25
CA ARG A 20 23.50 -18.95 -9.02
C ARG A 20 24.41 -19.11 -7.79
N VAL A 21 25.72 -19.04 -7.99
CA VAL A 21 26.72 -19.09 -6.91
C VAL A 21 27.05 -17.66 -6.50
N GLU A 22 26.76 -17.29 -5.25
CA GLU A 22 27.10 -15.97 -4.71
C GLU A 22 28.52 -15.97 -4.11
N PRO A 23 29.22 -14.82 -4.12
CA PRO A 23 30.53 -14.70 -3.50
C PRO A 23 30.47 -14.98 -1.98
N PRO A 24 31.55 -15.52 -1.38
CA PRO A 24 31.57 -15.88 0.04
C PRO A 24 31.34 -14.66 0.94
N VAL A 25 30.40 -14.79 1.88
CA VAL A 25 30.13 -13.77 2.91
C VAL A 25 31.31 -13.74 3.88
N VAL A 26 32.25 -12.82 3.68
CA VAL A 26 33.31 -12.57 4.67
C VAL A 26 32.77 -11.59 5.69
N ALA A 27 32.52 -12.07 6.91
CA ALA A 27 32.21 -11.20 8.05
C ALA A 27 33.44 -10.34 8.38
N SER A 28 33.44 -9.09 7.91
CA SER A 28 34.43 -8.10 8.32
C SER A 28 34.15 -7.65 9.75
N ALA A 29 34.90 -8.19 10.71
CA ALA A 29 34.86 -7.83 12.14
C ALA A 29 35.52 -6.46 12.44
N ALA A 30 35.37 -5.46 11.58
CA ALA A 30 35.85 -4.11 11.81
C ALA A 30 34.66 -3.16 12.04
N PRO A 31 34.56 -2.49 13.20
CA PRO A 31 33.58 -1.43 13.39
C PRO A 31 33.90 -0.29 12.41
N VAL A 32 33.00 -0.03 11.47
CA VAL A 32 33.12 1.11 10.56
C VAL A 32 32.76 2.37 11.34
N GLU A 33 33.78 2.99 11.95
CA GLU A 33 33.70 4.36 12.46
C GLU A 33 34.00 5.32 11.30
N SER A 34 32.95 5.73 10.59
CA SER A 34 33.02 6.83 9.62
C SER A 34 31.87 7.78 9.92
N GLU A 35 32.18 8.94 10.48
CA GLU A 35 31.19 9.89 11.00
C GLU A 35 30.61 10.87 9.97
N SER A 36 30.92 10.77 8.66
CA SER A 36 30.77 11.94 7.76
C SER A 36 29.83 11.85 6.55
N GLN A 37 28.98 10.83 6.41
CA GLN A 37 27.83 10.84 5.47
C GLN A 37 26.53 10.30 6.08
N TRP A 38 26.48 10.21 7.41
CA TRP A 38 25.54 9.38 8.17
C TRP A 38 24.39 10.14 8.87
N ARG A 39 24.07 11.37 8.44
CA ARG A 39 22.93 12.15 8.99
C ARG A 39 21.64 12.03 8.17
N GLY A 40 21.28 10.81 7.80
CA GLY A 40 19.96 10.48 7.25
C GLY A 40 19.23 9.37 8.00
N PHE A 41 19.95 8.56 8.78
CA PHE A 41 19.37 7.48 9.57
C PHE A 41 19.21 7.99 11.00
N THR A 42 18.05 8.58 11.29
CA THR A 42 17.61 8.73 12.69
C THR A 42 16.69 7.54 12.94
N PRO A 43 17.11 6.50 13.70
CA PRO A 43 16.24 5.40 14.12
C PRO A 43 15.15 5.86 15.12
N VAL A 44 15.06 7.17 15.33
CA VAL A 44 14.36 7.84 16.41
C VAL A 44 13.55 8.92 15.71
N GLY A 45 12.22 8.84 15.78
CA GLY A 45 11.31 9.80 15.17
C GLY A 45 11.79 11.24 15.32
N GLY A 46 11.70 12.02 14.23
CA GLY A 46 12.19 13.39 14.21
C GLY A 46 11.27 14.33 14.97
N VAL A 47 11.82 15.40 15.57
CA VAL A 47 11.02 16.51 16.12
C VAL A 47 10.60 17.45 14.98
N SER A 48 9.30 17.69 14.80
CA SER A 48 8.79 18.63 13.80
C SER A 48 9.10 20.08 14.21
N LYS A 49 8.95 21.04 13.30
CA LYS A 49 9.07 22.47 13.62
C LYS A 49 8.01 22.95 14.61
N ALA A 50 6.91 22.22 14.75
CA ALA A 50 5.90 22.44 15.78
C ALA A 50 6.33 21.93 17.17
N GLY A 51 7.53 21.35 17.31
CA GLY A 51 8.06 20.82 18.58
C GLY A 51 7.53 19.45 18.96
N VAL A 52 6.73 18.81 18.10
CA VAL A 52 6.17 17.47 18.33
C VAL A 52 7.10 16.41 17.75
N ARG A 53 7.42 15.39 18.54
CA ARG A 53 8.15 14.21 18.05
C ARG A 53 7.22 13.32 17.23
N VAL A 54 7.62 12.98 16.01
CA VAL A 54 6.83 12.17 15.08
C VAL A 54 7.55 10.86 14.79
N ASP A 55 6.89 9.77 15.16
CA ASP A 55 7.22 8.40 14.79
C ASP A 55 5.94 7.69 14.28
N GLU A 56 6.05 6.41 13.93
CA GLU A 56 4.92 5.62 13.39
C GLU A 56 3.75 5.58 14.37
N ARG A 57 4.01 5.45 15.67
CA ARG A 57 2.98 5.43 16.72
C ARG A 57 2.29 6.78 16.82
N ALA A 58 3.04 7.88 16.79
CA ALA A 58 2.50 9.22 16.80
C ALA A 58 1.66 9.49 15.55
N ALA A 59 2.11 9.04 14.37
CA ALA A 59 1.34 9.15 13.13
C ALA A 59 0.00 8.39 13.22
N LEU A 60 0.01 7.16 13.76
CA LEU A 60 -1.20 6.34 13.93
C LEU A 60 -2.14 6.85 15.02
N SER A 61 -1.70 7.79 15.87
CA SER A 61 -2.60 8.45 16.82
C SER A 61 -3.62 9.37 16.12
N LEU A 62 -3.34 9.80 14.89
CA LEU A 62 -4.26 10.59 14.07
C LEU A 62 -5.30 9.68 13.40
N PRO A 63 -6.61 9.88 13.62
CA PRO A 63 -7.65 9.00 13.05
C PRO A 63 -7.64 8.92 11.52
N ALA A 64 -7.37 10.04 10.85
CA ALA A 64 -7.27 10.10 9.39
C ALA A 64 -6.12 9.22 8.85
N THR A 65 -4.97 9.23 9.52
CA THR A 65 -3.81 8.40 9.18
C THR A 65 -4.10 6.92 9.41
N LEU A 66 -4.69 6.58 10.57
CA LEU A 66 -5.08 5.19 10.87
C LEU A 66 -6.11 4.66 9.85
N GLN A 67 -7.08 5.49 9.47
CA GLN A 67 -8.08 5.11 8.47
C GLN A 67 -7.47 4.96 7.07
N ALA A 68 -6.58 5.88 6.66
CA ALA A 68 -5.87 5.77 5.40
C ALA A 68 -5.06 4.47 5.30
N LEU A 69 -4.35 4.12 6.39
CA LEU A 69 -3.63 2.86 6.49
C LEU A 69 -4.58 1.66 6.32
N ARG A 70 -5.65 1.59 7.12
CA ARG A 70 -6.64 0.51 7.08
C ARG A 70 -7.26 0.31 5.70
N VAL A 71 -7.61 1.40 5.02
CA VAL A 71 -8.22 1.33 3.69
C VAL A 71 -7.21 0.80 2.67
N ILE A 72 -5.99 1.35 2.61
CA ILE A 72 -5.01 0.90 1.62
C ILE A 72 -4.55 -0.54 1.92
N SER A 73 -4.18 -0.84 3.16
CA SER A 73 -3.65 -2.16 3.54
C SER A 73 -4.71 -3.24 3.37
N GLY A 74 -5.95 -2.98 3.80
CA GLY A 74 -7.06 -3.92 3.69
C GLY A 74 -7.45 -4.18 2.24
N VAL A 75 -7.67 -3.14 1.43
CA VAL A 75 -8.05 -3.30 0.02
C VAL A 75 -6.95 -3.98 -0.79
N PHE A 76 -5.68 -3.67 -0.49
CA PHE A 76 -4.56 -4.36 -1.09
C PHE A 76 -4.53 -5.85 -0.73
N ALA A 77 -4.65 -6.18 0.56
CA ALA A 77 -4.60 -7.55 1.05
C ALA A 77 -5.76 -8.42 0.56
N MET A 78 -6.89 -7.82 0.16
CA MET A 78 -8.02 -8.52 -0.47
C MET A 78 -7.70 -9.11 -1.85
N ALA A 79 -6.69 -8.59 -2.57
CA ALA A 79 -6.35 -9.06 -3.90
C ALA A 79 -5.34 -10.23 -3.84
N PRO A 80 -5.74 -11.47 -4.16
CA PRO A 80 -4.84 -12.61 -4.10
C PRO A 80 -3.66 -12.45 -5.06
N LEU A 81 -2.48 -12.92 -4.65
CA LEU A 81 -1.28 -12.96 -5.48
C LEU A 81 -1.07 -14.40 -5.98
N HIS A 82 -0.99 -14.58 -7.30
CA HIS A 82 -0.84 -15.89 -7.93
C HIS A 82 0.31 -15.93 -8.91
N LEU A 83 0.94 -17.10 -9.02
CA LEU A 83 2.00 -17.43 -9.97
C LEU A 83 1.40 -17.87 -11.30
N TYR A 84 1.91 -17.30 -12.38
CA TYR A 84 1.52 -17.60 -13.74
C TYR A 84 2.74 -17.95 -14.61
N SER A 85 2.52 -18.77 -15.62
CA SER A 85 3.45 -19.03 -16.72
C SER A 85 2.86 -18.54 -18.04
N ARG A 86 3.71 -17.99 -18.91
CA ARG A 86 3.31 -17.61 -20.27
C ARG A 86 3.46 -18.82 -21.19
N SER A 87 2.37 -19.22 -21.84
CA SER A 87 2.35 -20.26 -22.87
C SER A 87 1.93 -19.68 -24.22
N SER A 88 2.06 -20.46 -25.30
CA SER A 88 1.58 -20.11 -26.64
C SER A 88 0.05 -19.94 -26.71
N VAL A 89 -0.69 -20.49 -25.75
CA VAL A 89 -2.16 -20.46 -25.66
C VAL A 89 -2.65 -19.34 -24.73
N GLY A 90 -1.73 -18.65 -24.02
CA GLY A 90 -2.03 -17.58 -23.07
C GLY A 90 -1.39 -17.81 -21.70
N ARG A 91 -1.93 -17.17 -20.67
CA ARG A 91 -1.43 -17.31 -19.29
C ARG A 91 -2.06 -18.51 -18.59
N GLN A 92 -1.25 -19.33 -17.94
CA GLN A 92 -1.71 -20.45 -17.12
C GLN A 92 -1.30 -20.23 -15.67
N ARG A 93 -2.23 -20.43 -14.74
CA ARG A 93 -1.96 -20.40 -13.30
C ARG A 93 -1.16 -21.64 -12.90
N MET A 94 -0.12 -21.44 -12.09
CA MET A 94 0.82 -22.48 -11.68
C MET A 94 0.57 -22.89 -10.23
N ASP A 95 -0.42 -23.76 -10.03
CA ASP A 95 -0.74 -24.30 -8.71
C ASP A 95 0.28 -25.34 -8.24
N GLY A 96 0.52 -25.40 -6.93
CA GLY A 96 1.37 -26.42 -6.30
C GLY A 96 2.88 -26.14 -6.32
N VAL A 97 3.34 -25.08 -6.98
CA VAL A 97 4.73 -24.61 -6.87
C VAL A 97 4.97 -24.12 -5.43
N PRO A 98 6.08 -24.48 -4.74
CA PRO A 98 6.30 -24.11 -3.34
C PRO A 98 6.14 -22.60 -3.06
N ALA A 99 6.65 -21.76 -3.95
CA ALA A 99 6.50 -20.31 -3.87
C ALA A 99 5.04 -19.82 -3.98
N GLU A 100 4.23 -20.45 -4.83
CA GLU A 100 2.80 -20.16 -4.95
C GLU A 100 2.08 -20.54 -3.66
N VAL A 101 2.33 -21.75 -3.14
CA VAL A 101 1.69 -22.23 -1.91
C VAL A 101 2.04 -21.35 -0.70
N LEU A 102 3.29 -20.88 -0.63
CA LEU A 102 3.74 -19.96 0.41
C LEU A 102 2.94 -18.66 0.41
N LEU A 103 2.83 -17.99 -0.74
CA LEU A 103 2.22 -16.66 -0.82
C LEU A 103 0.69 -16.70 -0.92
N ALA A 104 0.11 -17.75 -1.51
CA ALA A 104 -1.32 -17.85 -1.73
C ALA A 104 -2.07 -18.58 -0.61
N SER A 105 -1.39 -19.33 0.27
CA SER A 105 -2.06 -20.16 1.27
C SER A 105 -1.49 -20.05 2.68
N ARG A 106 -0.18 -20.21 2.86
CA ARG A 106 0.40 -20.25 4.21
C ARG A 106 1.80 -19.63 4.24
N PRO A 107 1.91 -18.31 4.44
CA PRO A 107 3.22 -17.62 4.45
C PRO A 107 4.10 -18.03 5.63
N ASN A 108 3.50 -18.40 6.76
CA ASN A 108 4.18 -18.95 7.93
C ASN A 108 3.18 -19.71 8.83
N GLY A 109 3.62 -20.14 10.01
CA GLY A 109 2.81 -20.97 10.90
C GLY A 109 1.63 -20.26 11.60
N PHE A 110 1.52 -18.93 11.51
CA PHE A 110 0.56 -18.17 12.31
C PHE A 110 -0.21 -17.07 11.53
N GLN A 111 0.21 -16.71 10.33
CA GLN A 111 -0.44 -15.70 9.50
C GLN A 111 -1.14 -16.32 8.29
N THR A 112 -2.27 -15.73 7.92
CA THR A 112 -2.87 -15.92 6.59
C THR A 112 -2.16 -15.04 5.55
N PRO A 113 -2.34 -15.30 4.24
CA PRO A 113 -1.87 -14.40 3.19
C PRO A 113 -2.38 -12.96 3.37
N PHE A 114 -3.63 -12.79 3.81
CA PHE A 114 -4.21 -11.48 4.06
C PHE A 114 -3.40 -10.73 5.14
N ASP A 115 -3.14 -11.37 6.28
CA ASP A 115 -2.39 -10.76 7.38
C ASP A 115 -0.97 -10.35 6.96
N LEU A 116 -0.31 -11.18 6.14
CA LEU A 116 1.02 -10.87 5.62
C LEU A 116 0.98 -9.65 4.68
N PHE A 117 0.05 -9.62 3.72
CA PHE A 117 -0.03 -8.52 2.76
C PHE A 117 -0.51 -7.22 3.40
N GLU A 118 -1.39 -7.29 4.41
CA GLU A 118 -1.79 -6.13 5.20
C GLU A 118 -0.58 -5.55 5.95
N LEU A 119 0.20 -6.40 6.61
CA LEU A 119 1.43 -6.03 7.31
C LEU A 119 2.50 -5.48 6.37
N LEU A 120 2.69 -6.11 5.21
CA LEU A 120 3.62 -5.66 4.17
C LEU A 120 3.26 -4.25 3.71
N MET A 121 1.98 -4.00 3.44
CA MET A 121 1.53 -2.68 3.06
C MET A 121 1.69 -1.67 4.19
N ALA A 122 1.46 -2.06 5.44
CA ALA A 122 1.69 -1.18 6.55
C ALA A 122 3.17 -0.74 6.65
N ASP A 123 4.10 -1.67 6.49
CA ASP A 123 5.54 -1.36 6.47
C ASP A 123 5.93 -0.45 5.30
N LEU A 124 5.35 -0.66 4.11
CA LEU A 124 5.57 0.24 2.98
C LEU A 124 5.04 1.66 3.22
N LEU A 125 3.88 1.78 3.87
CA LEU A 125 3.21 3.07 4.08
C LEU A 125 3.77 3.85 5.27
N LEU A 126 4.38 3.17 6.25
CA LEU A 126 4.94 3.79 7.45
C LEU A 126 6.47 3.92 7.39
N ALA A 127 7.16 2.85 6.99
CA ALA A 127 8.63 2.79 6.97
C ALA A 127 9.23 2.89 5.56
N GLY A 128 8.41 2.81 4.51
CA GLY A 128 8.85 2.86 3.11
C GLY A 128 9.42 1.56 2.59
N ASN A 129 9.61 0.55 3.45
CA ASN A 129 10.28 -0.70 3.11
C ASN A 129 9.68 -1.84 3.92
N PHE A 130 9.46 -2.97 3.26
CA PHE A 130 9.14 -4.25 3.88
C PHE A 130 10.29 -5.22 3.68
N TYR A 131 10.64 -5.94 4.74
CA TYR A 131 11.65 -6.98 4.73
C TYR A 131 11.10 -8.25 5.37
N ALA A 132 11.35 -9.39 4.73
CA ALA A 132 11.12 -10.69 5.34
C ALA A 132 12.30 -11.62 5.09
N TYR A 133 12.75 -12.32 6.14
CA TYR A 133 13.65 -13.45 6.01
C TYR A 133 12.92 -14.63 5.39
N VAL A 134 13.52 -15.24 4.38
CA VAL A 134 12.99 -16.38 3.63
C VAL A 134 13.65 -17.65 4.12
N SER A 135 12.95 -18.42 4.94
CA SER A 135 13.41 -19.76 5.34
C SER A 135 13.25 -20.74 4.18
N ARG A 136 14.29 -21.51 3.86
CA ARG A 136 14.31 -22.47 2.75
C ARG A 136 14.61 -23.89 3.22
N ASN A 137 14.05 -24.88 2.53
CA ASN A 137 14.37 -26.29 2.77
C ASN A 137 15.74 -26.67 2.15
N MET A 138 16.16 -27.93 2.32
CA MET A 138 17.42 -28.44 1.75
C MET A 138 17.45 -28.43 0.20
N ARG A 139 16.30 -28.34 -0.47
CA ARG A 139 16.19 -28.21 -1.94
C ARG A 139 16.24 -26.75 -2.41
N GLY A 140 16.26 -25.80 -1.48
CA GLY A 140 16.23 -24.36 -1.76
C GLY A 140 14.83 -23.77 -1.90
N ASP A 141 13.77 -24.57 -1.75
CA ASP A 141 12.39 -24.08 -1.85
C ASP A 141 12.04 -23.24 -0.62
N PRO A 142 11.32 -22.12 -0.78
CA PRO A 142 10.89 -21.30 0.34
C PRO A 142 9.78 -21.99 1.14
N VAL A 143 9.86 -21.93 2.47
CA VAL A 143 8.98 -22.65 3.40
C VAL A 143 8.23 -21.70 4.34
N ALA A 144 8.88 -20.61 4.76
CA ALA A 144 8.28 -19.63 5.67
C ALA A 144 8.87 -18.24 5.45
N LEU A 145 8.06 -17.22 5.71
CA LEU A 145 8.44 -15.81 5.74
C LEU A 145 8.37 -15.29 7.17
N THR A 146 9.46 -14.65 7.60
CA THR A 146 9.56 -13.98 8.90
C THR A 146 9.78 -12.51 8.68
N ARG A 147 8.81 -11.66 9.04
CA ARG A 147 8.97 -10.20 8.96
C ARG A 147 10.19 -9.77 9.78
N LEU A 148 11.01 -8.91 9.20
CA LEU A 148 12.07 -8.19 9.88
C LEU A 148 11.63 -6.75 10.07
N GLU A 149 11.89 -6.19 11.24
CA GLU A 149 11.56 -4.79 11.50
C GLU A 149 12.39 -3.88 10.57
N PRO A 150 11.76 -2.99 9.78
CA PRO A 150 12.49 -2.19 8.79
C PRO A 150 13.64 -1.36 9.36
N GLN A 151 13.54 -0.96 10.64
CA GLN A 151 14.55 -0.17 11.34
C GLN A 151 15.80 -0.98 11.71
N THR A 152 15.71 -2.32 11.67
CA THR A 152 16.79 -3.25 12.04
C THR A 152 17.53 -3.82 10.84
N VAL A 153 17.15 -3.42 9.62
CA VAL A 153 17.74 -3.90 8.36
C VAL A 153 18.53 -2.78 7.70
N LEU A 154 19.79 -3.05 7.39
CA LEU A 154 20.66 -2.16 6.62
C LEU A 154 21.00 -2.82 5.28
N VAL A 155 20.72 -2.11 4.19
CA VAL A 155 21.05 -2.57 2.84
C VAL A 155 22.50 -2.21 2.53
N ALA A 156 23.35 -3.22 2.44
CA ALA A 156 24.74 -3.08 1.99
C ALA A 156 24.83 -3.41 0.49
N LYS A 157 25.77 -2.77 -0.21
CA LYS A 157 25.99 -2.99 -1.64
C LYS A 157 27.47 -3.22 -1.92
N PHE A 158 27.72 -4.13 -2.87
CA PHE A 158 29.04 -4.37 -3.44
C PHE A 158 28.93 -4.19 -4.96
N PHE A 159 29.89 -3.51 -5.56
CA PHE A 159 29.93 -3.33 -7.01
C PHE A 159 30.99 -4.24 -7.60
N ASP A 160 30.53 -5.19 -8.41
CA ASP A 160 31.38 -6.02 -9.26
C ASP A 160 31.27 -5.55 -10.72
N ARG A 161 32.38 -5.56 -11.46
CA ARG A 161 32.38 -5.09 -12.86
C ARG A 161 31.71 -6.06 -13.83
N ALA A 162 31.67 -7.35 -13.52
CA ALA A 162 31.04 -8.38 -14.34
C ALA A 162 29.57 -8.59 -13.96
N GLU A 163 29.25 -8.57 -12.67
CA GLU A 163 27.90 -8.86 -12.15
C GLU A 163 27.08 -7.61 -11.80
N GLY A 164 27.70 -6.44 -11.75
CA GLY A 164 27.08 -5.18 -11.38
C GLY A 164 26.89 -5.01 -9.88
N THR A 165 25.82 -4.31 -9.47
CA THR A 165 25.54 -4.09 -8.05
C THR A 165 24.93 -5.33 -7.42
N ILE A 166 25.65 -5.92 -6.47
CA ILE A 166 25.22 -7.04 -5.62
C ILE A 166 24.75 -6.46 -4.28
N LEU A 167 23.63 -6.98 -3.76
CA LEU A 167 23.03 -6.51 -2.51
C LEU A 167 23.21 -7.55 -1.41
N PHE A 168 23.52 -7.03 -0.22
CA PHE A 168 23.52 -7.76 1.05
C PHE A 168 22.65 -7.01 2.05
N TYR A 169 22.22 -7.73 3.08
CA TYR A 169 21.35 -7.19 4.13
C TYR A 169 21.97 -7.51 5.49
N ASP A 170 22.41 -6.48 6.19
CA ASP A 170 22.78 -6.63 7.60
C ASP A 170 21.50 -6.49 8.41
N ALA A 171 21.01 -7.59 8.97
CA ALA A 171 19.72 -7.64 9.64
C ALA A 171 19.81 -8.32 11.00
N THR A 172 18.87 -7.99 11.89
CA THR A 172 18.69 -8.67 13.17
C THR A 172 17.48 -9.60 13.07
N LEU A 173 17.69 -10.89 13.35
CA LEU A 173 16.62 -11.89 13.38
C LEU A 173 15.82 -11.78 14.69
N PRO A 174 14.60 -12.36 14.76
CA PRO A 174 13.78 -12.32 15.97
C PRO A 174 14.40 -13.00 17.20
N ASP A 175 15.38 -13.88 17.02
CA ASP A 175 16.16 -14.48 18.11
C ASP A 175 17.28 -13.58 18.64
N GLY A 176 17.45 -12.39 18.04
CA GLY A 176 18.48 -11.41 18.39
C GLY A 176 19.81 -11.60 17.66
N SER A 177 19.96 -12.62 16.81
CA SER A 177 21.18 -12.78 16.01
C SER A 177 21.29 -11.63 15.00
N ARG A 178 22.52 -11.14 14.80
CA ARG A 178 22.80 -10.09 13.80
C ARG A 178 23.80 -10.62 12.79
N GLU A 179 23.36 -10.74 11.55
CA GLU A 179 24.09 -11.40 10.49
C GLU A 179 23.96 -10.64 9.16
N ARG A 180 24.87 -10.95 8.23
CA ARG A 180 24.81 -10.46 6.86
C ARG A 180 24.18 -11.53 5.97
N PHE A 181 23.04 -11.21 5.40
CA PHE A 181 22.30 -12.10 4.51
C PHE A 181 22.53 -11.74 3.03
N PRO A 182 22.63 -12.75 2.15
CA PRO A 182 22.57 -12.55 0.72
C PRO A 182 21.16 -12.13 0.28
N ALA A 183 21.04 -11.51 -0.91
CA ALA A 183 19.75 -11.04 -1.41
C ALA A 183 18.70 -12.15 -1.58
N ARG A 184 19.12 -13.39 -1.88
CA ARG A 184 18.22 -14.55 -2.01
C ARG A 184 17.49 -14.96 -0.72
N ASP A 185 17.99 -14.51 0.45
CA ASP A 185 17.46 -14.89 1.76
C ASP A 185 16.59 -13.79 2.37
N ILE A 186 16.61 -12.58 1.80
CA ILE A 186 15.75 -11.46 2.23
C ILE A 186 14.82 -11.03 1.11
N TRP A 187 13.52 -11.23 1.33
CA TRP A 187 12.51 -10.62 0.48
C TRP A 187 12.33 -9.15 0.85
N HIS A 188 12.86 -8.27 0.01
CA HIS A 188 12.75 -6.83 0.16
C HIS A 188 11.74 -6.26 -0.84
N VAL A 189 10.65 -5.70 -0.33
CA VAL A 189 9.75 -4.85 -1.11
C VAL A 189 10.00 -3.40 -0.73
N ARG A 190 10.38 -2.58 -1.71
CA ARG A 190 10.65 -1.15 -1.50
C ARG A 190 9.52 -0.29 -2.01
N GLY A 191 9.20 0.75 -1.24
CA GLY A 191 8.32 1.83 -1.64
C GLY A 191 8.96 2.72 -2.72
N MET A 192 8.45 3.95 -2.83
CA MET A 192 9.09 4.97 -3.67
C MET A 192 10.52 5.19 -3.18
N SER A 193 11.49 5.12 -4.08
CA SER A 193 12.92 5.23 -3.76
C SER A 193 13.60 6.22 -4.70
N ARG A 194 14.60 6.95 -4.19
CA ARG A 194 15.40 7.89 -4.99
C ARG A 194 16.74 7.29 -5.44
N ASP A 195 17.30 6.38 -4.66
CA ASP A 195 18.56 5.70 -4.96
C ASP A 195 18.34 4.35 -5.65
N GLY A 196 17.08 3.91 -5.76
CA GLY A 196 16.72 2.62 -6.31
C GLY A 196 17.17 1.46 -5.43
N LEU A 197 17.45 1.68 -4.14
CA LEU A 197 17.90 0.68 -3.17
C LEU A 197 16.99 0.63 -1.95
N VAL A 198 16.69 1.79 -1.36
CA VAL A 198 15.88 1.92 -0.14
C VAL A 198 14.73 2.88 -0.40
N GLY A 199 13.53 2.47 0.01
CA GLY A 199 12.32 3.29 -0.04
C GLY A 199 12.39 4.46 0.94
N LEU A 200 11.81 5.59 0.55
CA LEU A 200 11.65 6.77 1.40
C LEU A 200 10.65 6.47 2.51
N ASN A 201 11.00 6.81 3.76
CA ASN A 201 10.10 6.66 4.90
C ASN A 201 9.02 7.75 4.88
N PRO A 202 7.74 7.44 4.59
CA PRO A 202 6.70 8.47 4.42
C PRO A 202 6.44 9.28 5.71
N VAL A 203 6.52 8.63 6.88
CA VAL A 203 6.32 9.30 8.18
C VAL A 203 7.41 10.33 8.44
N GLN A 204 8.67 10.01 8.14
CA GLN A 204 9.78 10.95 8.33
C GLN A 204 9.73 12.11 7.34
N TYR A 205 9.43 11.84 6.07
CA TYR A 205 9.32 12.88 5.04
C TYR A 205 8.12 13.81 5.24
N SER A 206 7.01 13.29 5.79
CA SER A 206 5.80 14.07 6.09
C SER A 206 5.69 14.50 7.55
N ARG A 207 6.81 14.45 8.30
CA ARG A 207 6.86 14.81 9.73
C ARG A 207 6.27 16.18 10.06
N GLU A 208 6.44 17.17 9.17
CA GLU A 208 5.93 18.53 9.43
C GLU A 208 4.40 18.59 9.38
N ALA A 209 3.78 17.93 8.40
CA ALA A 209 2.33 17.85 8.29
C ALA A 209 1.72 17.05 9.46
N LEU A 210 2.31 15.88 9.77
CA LEU A 210 1.91 15.05 10.91
C LEU A 210 2.09 15.77 12.24
N GLY A 211 3.24 16.39 12.45
CA GLY A 211 3.55 17.16 13.65
C GLY A 211 2.62 18.36 13.84
N GLY A 212 2.26 19.04 12.75
CA GLY A 212 1.27 20.11 12.75
C GLY A 212 -0.12 19.60 13.17
N ALA A 213 -0.58 18.49 12.59
CA ALA A 213 -1.87 17.89 12.94
C ALA A 213 -1.93 17.44 14.41
N ILE A 214 -0.86 16.81 14.92
CA ILE A 214 -0.76 16.42 16.33
C ILE A 214 -0.75 17.66 17.24
N ALA A 215 0.04 18.68 16.90
CA ALA A 215 0.10 19.91 17.69
C ALA A 215 -1.26 20.63 17.76
N THR A 216 -2.00 20.66 16.65
CA THR A 216 -3.36 21.20 16.60
C THR A 216 -4.32 20.37 17.47
N ALA A 217 -4.21 19.04 17.43
CA ALA A 217 -5.00 18.15 18.28
C ALA A 217 -4.70 18.38 19.78
N ASP A 218 -3.43 18.43 20.14
CA ASP A 218 -2.98 18.69 21.50
C ASP A 218 -3.41 20.06 22.02
N HIS A 219 -3.34 21.10 21.17
CA HIS A 219 -3.85 22.42 21.52
C HIS A 219 -5.34 22.37 21.87
N SER A 220 -6.14 21.68 21.05
CA SER A 220 -7.58 21.50 21.33
C SER A 220 -7.81 20.75 22.63
N ASN A 221 -7.11 19.64 22.85
CA ASN A 221 -7.26 18.82 24.05
C ASN A 221 -6.90 19.62 25.30
N ARG A 222 -5.81 20.40 25.27
CA ARG A 222 -5.40 21.26 26.39
C ARG A 222 -6.39 22.40 26.65
N PHE A 223 -6.94 23.00 25.59
CA PHE A 223 -7.96 24.04 25.70
C PHE A 223 -9.21 23.50 26.41
N TRP A 224 -9.72 22.35 25.96
CA TRP A 224 -10.91 21.72 26.55
C TRP A 224 -10.66 21.17 27.95
N ASN A 225 -9.49 20.58 28.21
CA ASN A 225 -9.11 20.11 29.55
C ASN A 225 -9.07 21.25 30.59
N LYS A 226 -8.86 22.50 30.15
CA LYS A 226 -8.95 23.70 30.99
C LYS A 226 -10.36 24.31 31.05
N GLY A 227 -11.38 23.60 30.56
CA GLY A 227 -12.75 24.06 30.49
C GLY A 227 -12.98 25.17 29.47
N GLY A 228 -12.17 25.23 28.40
CA GLY A 228 -12.23 26.29 27.40
C GLY A 228 -11.89 27.68 27.94
N ARG A 229 -11.25 27.75 29.12
CA ARG A 229 -10.92 29.01 29.77
C ARG A 229 -9.75 29.70 29.07
N PRO A 230 -9.88 30.97 28.69
CA PRO A 230 -8.78 31.74 28.14
C PRO A 230 -7.69 31.98 29.19
N SER A 231 -6.47 32.25 28.73
CA SER A 231 -5.38 32.65 29.61
C SER A 231 -5.78 33.92 30.36
N THR A 232 -5.65 33.93 31.68
CA THR A 232 -5.99 35.10 32.50
C THR A 232 -4.74 35.87 32.88
N VAL A 233 -4.79 37.19 32.76
CA VAL A 233 -3.77 38.11 33.25
C VAL A 233 -4.39 38.97 34.33
N LEU A 234 -3.80 38.95 35.53
CA LEU A 234 -4.16 39.86 36.61
C LEU A 234 -3.32 41.13 36.48
N THR A 235 -3.98 42.29 36.43
CA THR A 235 -3.33 43.60 36.29
C THR A 235 -3.75 44.51 37.43
N THR A 236 -2.82 45.36 37.90
CA THR A 236 -3.09 46.42 38.88
C THR A 236 -2.19 47.61 38.57
N THR A 237 -2.64 48.82 38.94
CA THR A 237 -1.86 50.06 38.84
C THR A 237 -0.85 50.20 39.99
N GLN A 238 -1.00 49.42 41.06
CA GLN A 238 -0.12 49.48 42.23
C GLN A 238 1.14 48.62 42.06
N LYS A 239 2.22 49.02 42.75
CA LYS A 239 3.46 48.22 42.78
C LYS A 239 3.28 47.03 43.73
N VAL A 240 3.27 45.83 43.16
CA VAL A 240 3.19 44.57 43.93
C VAL A 240 4.60 44.00 44.12
N SER A 241 4.94 43.62 45.35
CA SER A 241 6.21 42.96 45.68
C SER A 241 6.33 41.58 45.00
N PRO A 242 7.54 41.05 44.76
CA PRO A 242 7.70 39.71 44.18
C PRO A 242 7.07 38.60 45.02
N GLU A 243 7.10 38.73 46.35
CA GLU A 243 6.51 37.76 47.28
C GLU A 243 4.99 37.76 47.19
N ASP A 244 4.38 38.94 47.16
CA ASP A 244 2.92 39.07 47.05
C ASP A 244 2.41 38.59 45.69
N LYS A 245 3.18 38.78 44.60
CA LYS A 245 2.85 38.22 43.28
C LYS A 245 2.73 36.69 43.31
N MET A 246 3.64 36.01 44.02
CA MET A 246 3.59 34.55 44.15
C MET A 246 2.39 34.09 44.98
N ARG A 247 2.08 34.81 46.07
CA ARG A 247 0.89 34.55 46.89
C ARG A 247 -0.41 34.71 46.09
N ILE A 248 -0.57 35.83 45.41
CA ILE A 248 -1.75 36.10 44.56
C ILE A 248 -1.92 35.02 43.49
N ARG A 249 -0.81 34.60 42.85
CA ARG A 249 -0.84 33.50 41.88
C ARG A 249 -1.27 32.18 42.52
N SER A 250 -0.70 31.83 43.66
CA SER A 250 -1.04 30.59 44.37
C SER A 250 -2.50 30.57 44.83
N ASP A 251 -3.03 31.70 45.30
CA ASP A 251 -4.43 31.82 45.70
C ASP A 251 -5.36 31.72 44.50
N TRP A 252 -5.02 32.38 43.38
CA TRP A 252 -5.75 32.27 42.13
C TRP A 252 -5.78 30.84 41.60
N ASP A 253 -4.61 30.18 41.57
CA ASP A 253 -4.46 28.80 41.15
C ASP A 253 -5.26 27.88 42.09
N ARG A 254 -5.25 28.09 43.42
CA ARG A 254 -6.04 27.29 44.37
C ARG A 254 -7.54 27.39 44.11
N ILE A 255 -8.06 28.59 43.80
CA ILE A 255 -9.49 28.82 43.55
C ILE A 255 -9.94 28.24 42.20
N HIS A 256 -9.07 28.27 41.19
CA HIS A 256 -9.41 27.87 39.82
C HIS A 256 -8.78 26.54 39.35
N SER A 257 -8.08 25.83 40.22
CA SER A 257 -7.54 24.49 39.91
C SER A 257 -8.58 23.41 40.13
N GLY A 258 -8.52 22.36 39.30
CA GLY A 258 -9.33 21.16 39.44
C GLY A 258 -10.66 21.19 38.66
N PRO A 259 -11.45 20.09 38.74
CA PRO A 259 -12.71 19.94 38.01
C PRO A 259 -13.77 20.99 38.37
N ASP A 260 -13.75 21.48 39.62
CA ASP A 260 -14.70 22.43 40.20
C ASP A 260 -14.20 23.88 40.19
N GLY A 261 -13.28 24.24 39.29
CA GLY A 261 -12.67 25.59 39.18
C GLY A 261 -13.62 26.71 38.72
N SER A 262 -14.90 26.66 39.10
CA SER A 262 -15.94 27.67 38.86
C SER A 262 -16.18 28.60 40.05
N ALA A 263 -15.35 28.50 41.10
CA ALA A 263 -15.45 29.36 42.28
C ALA A 263 -15.26 30.84 41.91
N ILE A 264 -16.10 31.71 42.50
CA ILE A 264 -16.05 33.15 42.30
C ILE A 264 -14.80 33.68 43.01
N ALA A 265 -13.86 34.25 42.26
CA ALA A 265 -12.72 34.95 42.83
C ALA A 265 -13.10 36.40 43.19
N VAL A 266 -12.76 36.79 44.42
CA VAL A 266 -12.86 38.18 44.90
C VAL A 266 -11.46 38.78 44.83
N LEU A 267 -11.33 39.90 44.12
CA LEU A 267 -10.06 40.59 43.88
C LEU A 267 -9.96 41.82 44.78
N ASP A 268 -8.81 42.00 45.43
CA ASP A 268 -8.49 43.15 46.29
C ASP A 268 -7.52 44.12 45.59
N GLN A 269 -7.30 45.31 46.14
CA GLN A 269 -6.29 46.29 45.70
C GLN A 269 -6.39 46.70 44.21
N ASP A 270 -7.61 46.89 43.71
CA ASP A 270 -7.90 47.23 42.31
C ASP A 270 -7.34 46.22 41.29
N LEU A 271 -7.13 44.96 41.69
CA LEU A 271 -6.76 43.88 40.77
C LEU A 271 -7.90 43.63 39.76
N LYS A 272 -7.55 43.66 38.48
CA LYS A 272 -8.46 43.39 37.36
C LYS A 272 -8.00 42.14 36.62
N SER A 273 -8.90 41.19 36.42
CA SER A 273 -8.69 40.05 35.54
C SER A 273 -8.99 40.44 34.10
N ALA A 274 -7.98 40.37 33.23
CA ALA A 274 -8.15 40.44 31.79
C ALA A 274 -8.03 39.02 31.22
N PHE A 275 -9.05 38.60 30.48
CA PHE A 275 -9.01 37.34 29.74
C PHE A 275 -8.38 37.57 28.37
N LEU A 276 -7.29 36.87 28.08
CA LEU A 276 -6.72 36.79 26.74
C LEU A 276 -7.52 35.75 25.94
N THR A 277 -8.67 36.20 25.42
CA THR A 277 -9.57 35.33 24.67
C THR A 277 -8.99 35.05 23.28
N HIS A 278 -8.55 33.82 23.05
CA HIS A 278 -8.30 33.33 21.69
C HIS A 278 -9.63 32.86 21.12
N ASN A 279 -10.24 33.66 20.25
CA ASN A 279 -11.44 33.24 19.56
C ASN A 279 -11.08 32.19 18.49
N LEU A 280 -11.39 30.93 18.77
CA LEU A 280 -11.16 29.80 17.85
C LEU A 280 -11.96 29.93 16.55
N LYS A 281 -13.09 30.66 16.58
CA LYS A 281 -13.90 30.96 15.39
C LYS A 281 -13.17 31.95 14.47
N ASP A 282 -12.60 33.00 15.03
CA ASP A 282 -11.82 33.98 14.26
C ASP A 282 -10.52 33.36 13.73
N SER A 283 -9.99 32.36 14.44
CA SER A 283 -8.80 31.60 14.04
C SER A 283 -9.07 30.49 13.02
N GLN A 284 -10.31 30.33 12.54
CA GLN A 284 -10.71 29.28 11.60
C GLN A 284 -10.19 27.88 12.00
N PHE A 285 -10.33 27.57 13.29
CA PHE A 285 -9.72 26.37 13.87
C PHE A 285 -10.34 25.08 13.32
N LEU A 286 -11.66 25.08 13.08
CA LEU A 286 -12.37 23.93 12.55
C LEU A 286 -11.96 23.66 11.10
N GLU A 287 -11.86 24.72 10.29
CA GLU A 287 -11.43 24.67 8.90
C GLU A 287 -9.99 24.19 8.78
N THR A 288 -9.11 24.61 9.70
CA THR A 288 -7.73 24.11 9.79
C THR A 288 -7.71 22.60 10.02
N ARG A 289 -8.56 22.08 10.94
CA ARG A 289 -8.64 20.64 11.20
C ARG A 289 -9.22 19.86 10.02
N GLN A 290 -10.23 20.39 9.35
CA GLN A 290 -10.78 19.78 8.12
C GLN A 290 -9.72 19.73 7.01
N PHE A 291 -8.98 20.83 6.81
CA PHE A 291 -7.89 20.87 5.84
C PHE A 291 -6.76 19.89 6.19
N GLN A 292 -6.43 19.73 7.47
CA GLN A 292 -5.45 18.75 7.92
C GLN A 292 -5.84 17.32 7.56
N VAL A 293 -7.13 16.95 7.63
CA VAL A 293 -7.58 15.62 7.20
C VAL A 293 -7.25 15.40 5.72
N VAL A 294 -7.52 16.39 4.86
CA VAL A 294 -7.19 16.32 3.43
C VAL A 294 -5.68 16.27 3.20
N ASP A 295 -4.90 17.05 3.96
CA ASP A 295 -3.44 17.07 3.83
C ASP A 295 -2.80 15.74 4.24
N LEU A 296 -3.31 15.10 5.29
CA LEU A 296 -2.93 13.75 5.68
C LEU A 296 -3.30 12.73 4.60
N ALA A 297 -4.47 12.86 3.98
CA ALA A 297 -4.90 11.99 2.87
C ALA A 297 -3.91 12.01 1.70
N ARG A 298 -3.33 13.18 1.39
CA ARG A 298 -2.34 13.34 0.30
C ARG A 298 -1.06 12.55 0.53
N ILE A 299 -0.65 12.33 1.78
CA ILE A 299 0.59 11.61 2.11
C ILE A 299 0.56 10.19 1.53
N TRP A 300 -0.60 9.52 1.62
CA TRP A 300 -0.77 8.14 1.16
C TRP A 300 -1.60 8.03 -0.12
N GLY A 301 -2.12 9.15 -0.64
CA GLY A 301 -2.94 9.15 -1.84
C GLY A 301 -4.32 8.51 -1.62
N VAL A 302 -4.93 8.72 -0.46
CA VAL A 302 -6.30 8.25 -0.20
C VAL A 302 -7.29 9.36 -0.53
N PRO A 303 -8.32 9.12 -1.36
CA PRO A 303 -9.40 10.07 -1.55
C PRO A 303 -10.06 10.49 -0.24
N PRO A 304 -10.38 11.78 -0.03
CA PRO A 304 -10.96 12.28 1.21
C PRO A 304 -12.25 11.54 1.65
N HIS A 305 -13.09 11.09 0.72
CA HIS A 305 -14.34 10.40 1.06
C HIS A 305 -14.09 9.03 1.72
N LEU A 306 -12.98 8.35 1.44
CA LEU A 306 -12.61 7.07 2.06
C LEU A 306 -12.10 7.22 3.49
N ILE A 307 -11.75 8.44 3.90
CA ILE A 307 -11.40 8.80 5.28
C ILE A 307 -12.47 9.66 5.96
N PHE A 308 -13.70 9.63 5.43
CA PHE A 308 -14.89 10.30 5.96
C PHE A 308 -14.88 11.84 5.91
N GLU A 309 -14.10 12.44 5.02
CA GLU A 309 -14.17 13.89 4.73
C GLU A 309 -15.03 14.15 3.49
N LEU A 310 -16.30 14.50 3.70
CA LEU A 310 -17.33 14.62 2.66
C LEU A 310 -17.79 16.06 2.41
N SER A 311 -17.18 17.06 3.06
CA SER A 311 -17.64 18.46 3.02
C SER A 311 -17.79 19.06 1.62
N LYS A 312 -17.07 18.53 0.62
CA LYS A 312 -17.10 18.96 -0.78
C LYS A 312 -17.44 17.83 -1.77
N ALA A 313 -17.89 16.68 -1.30
CA ALA A 313 -18.11 15.51 -2.15
C ALA A 313 -19.54 15.49 -2.74
N THR A 314 -19.66 15.16 -4.03
CA THR A 314 -20.93 14.84 -4.70
C THR A 314 -20.91 13.38 -5.17
N PHE A 315 -22.08 12.75 -5.34
CA PHE A 315 -22.17 11.31 -5.67
C PHE A 315 -21.40 10.92 -6.94
N SER A 316 -21.56 11.68 -8.04
CA SER A 316 -20.83 11.41 -9.29
C SER A 316 -19.32 11.55 -9.14
N ASN A 317 -18.85 12.46 -8.29
CA ASN A 317 -17.43 12.65 -8.01
C ASN A 317 -16.84 11.48 -7.21
N ILE A 318 -17.62 10.85 -6.34
CA ILE A 318 -17.19 9.72 -5.48
C ILE A 318 -16.92 8.46 -6.30
N GLU A 319 -17.78 8.13 -7.28
CA GLU A 319 -17.59 6.94 -8.13
C GLU A 319 -16.30 7.05 -8.95
N HIS A 320 -16.09 8.19 -9.60
CA HIS A 320 -14.86 8.46 -10.35
C HIS A 320 -13.60 8.41 -9.45
N GLN A 321 -13.62 9.06 -8.28
CA GLN A 321 -12.50 9.02 -7.35
C GLN A 321 -12.19 7.61 -6.82
N SER A 322 -13.19 6.74 -6.69
CA SER A 322 -12.99 5.36 -6.24
C SER A 322 -12.26 4.51 -7.29
N LEU A 323 -12.54 4.73 -8.58
CA LEU A 323 -11.79 4.10 -9.68
C LEU A 323 -10.37 4.66 -9.82
N GLU A 324 -10.20 5.98 -9.66
CA GLU A 324 -8.88 6.63 -9.65
C GLU A 324 -8.00 6.09 -8.52
N PHE A 325 -8.58 5.83 -7.35
CA PHE A 325 -7.87 5.21 -6.23
C PHE A 325 -7.33 3.82 -6.55
N LEU A 326 -8.16 2.95 -7.14
CA LEU A 326 -7.71 1.62 -7.59
C LEU A 326 -6.58 1.74 -8.61
N THR A 327 -6.70 2.67 -9.57
CA THR A 327 -5.78 2.78 -10.71
C THR A 327 -4.46 3.42 -10.33
N TYR A 328 -4.49 4.60 -9.72
CA TYR A 328 -3.30 5.43 -9.51
C TYR A 328 -2.63 5.22 -8.15
N HIS A 329 -3.38 4.74 -7.15
CA HIS A 329 -2.85 4.56 -5.81
C HIS A 329 -2.58 3.08 -5.50
N LEU A 330 -3.54 2.18 -5.74
CA LEU A 330 -3.34 0.75 -5.47
C LEU A 330 -2.61 -0.01 -6.60
N GLY A 331 -2.89 0.33 -7.86
CA GLY A 331 -2.25 -0.29 -9.05
C GLY A 331 -0.72 -0.36 -8.97
N PRO A 332 -0.02 0.73 -8.62
CA PRO A 332 1.43 0.72 -8.42
C PRO A 332 1.87 -0.22 -7.29
N HIS A 333 1.10 -0.33 -6.20
CA HIS A 333 1.41 -1.25 -5.10
C HIS A 333 1.28 -2.71 -5.55
N PHE A 334 0.20 -3.06 -6.26
CA PHE A 334 0.03 -4.43 -6.80
C PHE A 334 1.20 -4.80 -7.72
N THR A 335 1.54 -3.92 -8.65
CA THR A 335 2.65 -4.17 -9.59
C THR A 335 3.98 -4.31 -8.84
N ARG A 336 4.24 -3.43 -7.87
CA ARG A 336 5.47 -3.42 -7.07
C ARG A 336 5.65 -4.71 -6.29
N VAL A 337 4.63 -5.17 -5.57
CA VAL A 337 4.69 -6.39 -4.76
C VAL A 337 4.81 -7.62 -5.66
N ALA A 338 4.02 -7.69 -6.74
CA ALA A 338 4.06 -8.79 -7.68
C ALA A 338 5.43 -8.93 -8.37
N GLN A 339 6.05 -7.82 -8.79
CA GLN A 339 7.39 -7.84 -9.38
C GLN A 339 8.48 -8.17 -8.36
N ALA A 340 8.36 -7.69 -7.12
CA ALA A 340 9.29 -8.05 -6.05
C ALA A 340 9.19 -9.55 -5.70
N ALA A 341 7.98 -10.10 -5.64
CA ALA A 341 7.75 -11.53 -5.44
C ALA A 341 8.28 -12.35 -6.62
N THR A 342 8.06 -11.89 -7.86
CA THR A 342 8.59 -12.52 -9.08
C THR A 342 10.11 -12.62 -9.02
N ARG A 343 10.78 -11.52 -8.73
CA ARG A 343 12.25 -11.50 -8.63
C ARG A 343 12.79 -12.43 -7.54
N GLN A 344 12.07 -12.58 -6.43
CA GLN A 344 12.54 -13.33 -5.27
C GLN A 344 12.23 -14.84 -5.34
N PHE A 345 11.07 -15.19 -5.89
CA PHE A 345 10.50 -16.53 -5.74
C PHE A 345 10.12 -17.21 -7.07
N ALA A 346 9.91 -16.47 -8.15
CA ALA A 346 9.46 -17.09 -9.40
C ALA A 346 10.61 -17.78 -10.14
N PRO A 347 10.42 -19.03 -10.60
CA PRO A 347 11.30 -19.66 -11.58
C PRO A 347 11.35 -18.89 -12.90
N GLU A 348 12.36 -19.19 -13.72
CA GLU A 348 12.49 -18.58 -15.05
C GLU A 348 11.25 -18.83 -15.93
N GLY A 349 10.78 -17.79 -16.62
CA GLY A 349 9.57 -17.85 -17.45
C GLY A 349 8.24 -17.73 -16.70
N MET A 350 8.26 -17.67 -15.36
CA MET A 350 7.08 -17.47 -14.52
C MET A 350 7.06 -16.08 -13.88
N TYR A 351 5.88 -15.63 -13.46
CA TYR A 351 5.70 -14.33 -12.82
C TYR A 351 4.49 -14.32 -11.88
N PHE A 352 4.57 -13.54 -10.81
CA PHE A 352 3.44 -13.29 -9.92
C PHE A 352 2.58 -12.13 -10.44
N GLU A 353 1.27 -12.22 -10.23
CA GLU A 353 0.28 -11.18 -10.58
C GLU A 353 -0.85 -11.16 -9.53
N HIS A 354 -1.30 -9.96 -9.14
CA HIS A 354 -2.48 -9.83 -8.28
C HIS A 354 -3.76 -9.93 -9.10
N VAL A 355 -4.76 -10.65 -8.59
CA VAL A 355 -6.09 -10.70 -9.19
C VAL A 355 -6.94 -9.56 -8.63
N THR A 356 -7.04 -8.47 -9.40
CA THR A 356 -7.76 -7.25 -9.00
C THR A 356 -9.22 -7.21 -9.45
N ASP A 357 -9.67 -8.18 -10.26
CA ASP A 357 -11.02 -8.20 -10.84
C ASP A 357 -12.11 -8.09 -9.78
N ALA A 358 -11.90 -8.68 -8.60
CA ALA A 358 -12.82 -8.60 -7.46
C ALA A 358 -13.03 -7.17 -6.95
N LEU A 359 -12.02 -6.31 -7.02
CA LEU A 359 -12.08 -4.92 -6.55
C LEU A 359 -12.91 -4.03 -7.50
N VAL A 360 -12.97 -4.38 -8.79
CA VAL A 360 -13.70 -3.64 -9.83
C VAL A 360 -15.16 -4.10 -9.95
N ARG A 361 -15.59 -5.14 -9.21
CA ARG A 361 -16.97 -5.67 -9.24
C ARG A 361 -18.05 -4.70 -8.71
N GLY A 362 -17.69 -3.53 -8.18
CA GLY A 362 -18.60 -2.63 -7.47
C GLY A 362 -19.83 -2.16 -8.26
N ASP A 363 -19.75 -2.03 -9.59
CA ASP A 363 -20.91 -1.69 -10.42
C ASP A 363 -21.43 -2.90 -11.22
N LEU A 364 -22.51 -3.50 -10.72
CA LEU A 364 -23.19 -4.61 -11.39
C LEU A 364 -23.73 -4.18 -12.76
N LYS A 365 -24.17 -2.93 -12.93
CA LYS A 365 -24.79 -2.48 -14.18
C LYS A 365 -23.75 -2.38 -15.30
N SER A 366 -22.68 -1.61 -15.12
CA SER A 366 -21.61 -1.53 -16.14
C SER A 366 -20.98 -2.90 -16.41
N ARG A 367 -20.89 -3.77 -15.39
CA ARG A 367 -20.37 -5.13 -15.57
C ARG A 367 -21.30 -6.00 -16.42
N MET A 368 -22.60 -5.97 -16.16
CA MET A 368 -23.59 -6.69 -16.96
C MET A 368 -23.66 -6.14 -18.39
N GLU A 369 -23.53 -4.83 -18.58
CA GLU A 369 -23.43 -4.20 -19.90
C GLU A 369 -22.15 -4.64 -20.65
N ALA A 370 -21.01 -4.71 -19.96
CA ALA A 370 -19.76 -5.22 -20.53
C ALA A 370 -19.85 -6.71 -20.89
N TYR A 371 -20.51 -7.53 -20.06
CA TYR A 371 -20.75 -8.94 -20.36
C TYR A 371 -21.71 -9.13 -21.52
N TRP A 372 -22.76 -8.33 -21.59
CA TRP A 372 -23.66 -8.28 -22.72
C TRP A 372 -22.88 -7.98 -24.01
N LEU A 373 -22.04 -6.94 -24.01
CA LEU A 373 -21.22 -6.58 -25.17
C LEU A 373 -20.25 -7.71 -25.56
N GLN A 374 -19.55 -8.31 -24.60
CA GLN A 374 -18.60 -9.41 -24.87
C GLN A 374 -19.31 -10.65 -25.41
N ARG A 375 -20.51 -10.99 -24.88
CA ARG A 375 -21.32 -12.11 -25.35
C ARG A 375 -21.87 -11.82 -26.73
N GLN A 376 -22.40 -10.62 -26.96
CA GLN A 376 -22.92 -10.17 -28.24
C GLN A 376 -21.85 -10.25 -29.34
N MET A 377 -20.64 -9.78 -29.07
CA MET A 377 -19.53 -9.77 -30.03
C MET A 377 -18.82 -11.12 -30.19
N GLY A 378 -19.26 -12.18 -29.49
CA GLY A 378 -18.63 -13.49 -29.59
C GLY A 378 -17.23 -13.58 -28.99
N ILE A 379 -16.86 -12.67 -28.08
CA ILE A 379 -15.54 -12.66 -27.42
C ILE A 379 -15.46 -13.74 -26.34
N VAL A 380 -16.59 -14.05 -25.70
CA VAL A 380 -16.67 -15.00 -24.57
C VAL A 380 -17.87 -15.93 -24.71
N ASN A 381 -17.70 -17.18 -24.26
CA ASN A 381 -18.80 -18.13 -24.10
C ASN A 381 -19.51 -18.01 -22.73
N ALA A 382 -20.69 -18.63 -22.58
CA ALA A 382 -21.46 -18.53 -21.34
C ALA A 382 -20.72 -19.14 -20.14
N ASN A 383 -20.03 -20.26 -20.33
CA ASN A 383 -19.25 -20.92 -19.27
C ASN A 383 -17.98 -20.14 -18.89
N GLU A 384 -17.42 -19.35 -19.80
CA GLU A 384 -16.33 -18.42 -19.48
C GLU A 384 -16.80 -17.29 -18.57
N LEU A 385 -17.97 -16.71 -18.84
CA LEU A 385 -18.57 -15.71 -17.95
C LEU A 385 -18.95 -16.30 -16.60
N ARG A 386 -19.57 -17.49 -16.56
CA ARG A 386 -19.92 -18.17 -15.30
C ARG A 386 -18.68 -18.51 -14.47
N ARG A 387 -17.60 -18.97 -15.10
CA ARG A 387 -16.30 -19.16 -14.41
C ARG A 387 -15.76 -17.87 -13.81
N ARG A 388 -15.90 -16.71 -14.48
CA ARG A 388 -15.50 -15.41 -13.91
C ARG A 388 -16.31 -15.01 -12.69
N GLU A 389 -17.60 -15.40 -12.65
CA GLU A 389 -18.51 -15.15 -11.52
C GLU A 389 -18.50 -16.29 -10.47
N ASN A 390 -17.59 -17.27 -10.59
CA ASN A 390 -17.55 -18.47 -9.75
C ASN A 390 -18.88 -19.26 -9.73
N GLU A 391 -19.60 -19.25 -10.85
CA GLU A 391 -20.81 -20.03 -11.04
C GLU A 391 -20.53 -21.35 -11.77
N ASN A 392 -21.35 -22.37 -11.51
CA ASN A 392 -21.25 -23.67 -12.18
C ASN A 392 -21.47 -23.54 -13.69
N ASN A 393 -20.71 -24.31 -14.46
CA ASN A 393 -20.89 -24.39 -15.91
C ASN A 393 -22.28 -24.92 -16.28
N ILE A 394 -22.84 -24.38 -17.37
CA ILE A 394 -24.01 -24.93 -18.04
C ILE A 394 -23.53 -26.15 -18.86
N PRO A 395 -24.15 -27.33 -18.67
CA PRO A 395 -23.83 -28.52 -19.47
C PRO A 395 -24.22 -28.37 -20.95
N GLY A 396 -23.45 -29.00 -21.84
CA GLY A 396 -23.75 -29.06 -23.27
C GLY A 396 -23.37 -27.79 -24.05
N GLU A 397 -23.80 -27.75 -25.31
CA GLU A 397 -23.43 -26.71 -26.29
C GLU A 397 -23.85 -25.30 -25.86
N ALA A 398 -24.99 -25.18 -25.17
CA ALA A 398 -25.50 -23.91 -24.64
C ALA A 398 -24.50 -23.16 -23.74
N GLY A 399 -23.58 -23.88 -23.08
CA GLY A 399 -22.53 -23.29 -22.26
C GLY A 399 -21.27 -22.87 -23.03
N THR A 400 -20.95 -23.55 -24.13
CA THR A 400 -19.68 -23.42 -24.87
C THR A 400 -19.79 -22.69 -26.21
N GLU A 401 -21.00 -22.48 -26.72
CA GLU A 401 -21.22 -21.74 -27.97
C GLU A 401 -20.84 -20.27 -27.88
N TYR A 402 -20.21 -19.76 -28.94
CA TYR A 402 -19.95 -18.34 -29.14
C TYR A 402 -21.02 -17.75 -30.05
N TRP A 403 -21.58 -16.61 -29.66
CA TRP A 403 -22.52 -15.90 -30.51
C TRP A 403 -21.78 -15.18 -31.63
N ARG A 404 -22.42 -15.06 -32.79
CA ARG A 404 -21.94 -14.26 -33.90
C ARG A 404 -23.05 -13.28 -34.28
N PRO A 405 -22.83 -11.95 -34.19
CA PRO A 405 -23.83 -11.00 -34.65
C PRO A 405 -24.12 -11.18 -36.14
N SER A 406 -25.39 -11.30 -36.50
CA SER A 406 -25.82 -11.54 -37.89
C SER A 406 -25.50 -10.37 -38.84
N ASN A 407 -25.24 -9.18 -38.31
CA ASN A 407 -24.98 -7.95 -39.06
C ASN A 407 -23.49 -7.57 -39.18
N MET A 408 -22.57 -8.48 -38.86
CA MET A 408 -21.13 -8.22 -39.00
C MET A 408 -20.54 -8.75 -40.31
N ALA A 409 -19.93 -7.86 -41.08
CA ALA A 409 -19.12 -8.17 -42.26
C ALA A 409 -17.70 -7.61 -42.10
N LEU A 410 -16.71 -8.23 -42.75
CA LEU A 410 -15.37 -7.64 -42.84
C LEU A 410 -15.42 -6.38 -43.71
N ALA A 411 -14.83 -5.28 -43.23
CA ALA A 411 -14.70 -4.05 -43.99
C ALA A 411 -14.05 -4.34 -45.37
N GLY A 412 -14.73 -3.94 -46.45
CA GLY A 412 -14.27 -4.18 -47.83
C GLY A 412 -14.73 -5.49 -48.46
N ARG A 413 -15.55 -6.31 -47.79
CA ARG A 413 -16.25 -7.44 -48.40
C ARG A 413 -17.76 -7.19 -48.43
N PRO A 414 -18.48 -7.54 -49.52
CA PRO A 414 -19.94 -7.45 -49.54
C PRO A 414 -20.52 -8.34 -48.45
N MET A 415 -21.61 -7.87 -47.81
CA MET A 415 -22.39 -8.73 -46.91
C MET A 415 -22.91 -9.93 -47.72
N PRO A 416 -22.79 -11.17 -47.21
CA PRO A 416 -23.47 -12.30 -47.84
C PRO A 416 -24.98 -12.05 -47.79
N GLU A 417 -25.66 -12.15 -48.92
CA GLU A 417 -27.11 -11.98 -48.99
C GLU A 417 -27.83 -13.13 -48.27
N PRO A 418 -29.02 -12.91 -47.68
CA PRO A 418 -29.71 -13.90 -46.84
C PRO A 418 -30.09 -15.23 -47.52
N GLN A 419 -29.84 -15.41 -48.83
CA GLN A 419 -30.30 -16.56 -49.61
C GLN A 419 -29.35 -17.77 -49.60
N GLU A 420 -28.08 -17.62 -49.20
CA GLU A 420 -27.11 -18.73 -49.27
C GLU A 420 -27.29 -19.81 -48.17
N LEU A 421 -28.16 -19.59 -47.16
CA LEU A 421 -28.44 -20.59 -46.13
C LEU A 421 -29.47 -21.65 -46.55
N GLN A 422 -30.25 -21.41 -47.61
CA GLN A 422 -31.23 -22.41 -48.10
C GLN A 422 -30.64 -23.38 -49.13
N GLN A 423 -29.67 -22.93 -49.95
CA GLN A 423 -29.06 -23.79 -50.98
C GLN A 423 -28.19 -24.92 -50.41
N SER A 424 -27.57 -24.71 -49.24
CA SER A 424 -26.78 -25.78 -48.59
C SER A 424 -27.60 -26.94 -48.00
N ARG A 425 -28.94 -26.82 -47.93
CA ARG A 425 -29.83 -27.93 -47.56
C ARG A 425 -30.35 -28.71 -48.76
N GLU A 426 -30.58 -28.08 -49.90
CA GLU A 426 -31.08 -28.77 -51.10
C GLU A 426 -29.99 -29.60 -51.80
N ASP A 427 -28.71 -29.22 -51.68
CA ASP A 427 -27.59 -29.99 -52.23
C ASP A 427 -27.26 -31.26 -51.42
N ALA A 428 -27.77 -31.38 -50.19
CA ALA A 428 -27.59 -32.57 -49.34
C ALA A 428 -28.67 -33.64 -49.58
N ASP A 429 -29.87 -33.25 -50.03
CA ASP A 429 -31.01 -34.16 -50.29
C ASP A 429 -31.05 -34.70 -51.73
N ASN A 430 -30.27 -34.15 -52.66
CA ASN A 430 -30.17 -34.62 -54.06
C ASN A 430 -28.95 -35.52 -54.33
N ALA A 431 -28.29 -36.02 -53.28
CA ALA A 431 -27.15 -36.93 -53.36
C ALA A 431 -27.45 -38.32 -52.76
N GLU A 432 -28.69 -38.80 -52.88
CA GLU A 432 -29.05 -40.23 -52.72
C GLU A 432 -29.25 -40.92 -54.08
#